data_AF-A0A163A3U9-F1
#
_entry.id   AF-A0A163A3U9-F1
#
_cell.length_a   1.000
_cell.length_b   1.000
_cell.length_c   1.000
_cell.angle_alpha   90.00
_cell.angle_beta   90.00
_cell.angle_gamma   90.00
#
_symmetry.space_group_name_H-M   'P 1'
#
loop_
_entity.id
_entity.type
_entity.pdbx_description
1 polymer ?
#
loop_
_entity_poly.entity_id
_entity_poly.type
_entity_poly.pdbx_seq_one_letter_code
_entity_poly.pdbx_strand_id
1 'polypeptide(L)'
;MFTSKLPIISILQTVLLGYISHVVTIRPRTGVSKFPTGYRRFIALVYPSSGIGLAVESMYKSFFGDKILKISQYKPLLKSYAKEETNKPKKDINRIPLNSSKPASQDSSPLIKPSTLECENDKEIVTKDTRHYTDFSSATCLKDRLLKDMKNKGCGHTEAAYLAAFLHIMGPEKAKQIKHCILNCSITVGVKDEPLNEIMYPYCKTEELVVNGPGAACKYQKKARPDEIHLMTDTMINQLETAHNMDDTSYIEVFVTIGQLFYTTVECMDIDGDRWAKVIIIIYTIMSVLQTSSLLLLHKQIAAFSIYEDRDEALILSLSKEYKASVEGAGSTSSTKNNNSSDKCNHKHDYYDGLVTGLSILAGIIVFVFIGIWADYNSHSLTEWLVLSWILSPIVFCPFLIPYFILYMCAGPFIDIYTYENFLEIPIAFGLFISSGLLLSATIIGYLPK
;
A
#
# COMPACT_ATOMS: atom_id res chain seq x y z
N MET A 1 -35.38 -21.08 23.83
CA MET A 1 -35.40 -19.84 24.64
C MET A 1 -35.71 -18.70 23.69
N PHE A 2 -37.00 -18.51 23.43
CA PHE A 2 -37.54 -17.60 22.42
C PHE A 2 -37.84 -16.25 23.09
N THR A 3 -36.85 -15.38 23.22
CA THR A 3 -37.17 -13.96 23.42
C THR A 3 -37.68 -13.46 22.07
N SER A 4 -38.92 -12.96 22.02
CA SER A 4 -39.47 -12.21 20.89
C SER A 4 -38.52 -11.05 20.57
N LYS A 5 -37.51 -11.29 19.72
CA LYS A 5 -36.61 -10.26 19.28
C LYS A 5 -37.45 -9.31 18.45
N LEU A 6 -37.63 -8.09 18.94
CA LEU A 6 -38.23 -7.02 18.15
C LEU A 6 -37.45 -6.97 16.83
N PRO A 7 -38.11 -6.96 15.66
CA PRO A 7 -37.44 -6.91 14.36
C PRO A 7 -36.38 -5.80 14.27
N ILE A 8 -36.62 -4.69 14.99
CA ILE A 8 -35.68 -3.57 15.16
C ILE A 8 -34.33 -4.03 15.73
N ILE A 9 -34.32 -4.93 16.72
CA ILE A 9 -33.07 -5.45 17.31
C ILE A 9 -32.31 -6.30 16.29
N SER A 10 -33.00 -7.12 15.50
CA SER A 10 -32.36 -7.92 14.43
C SER A 10 -31.75 -7.03 13.36
N ILE A 11 -32.49 -6.01 12.90
CA ILE A 11 -32.01 -5.04 11.92
C ILE A 11 -30.79 -4.30 12.47
N LEU A 12 -30.88 -3.80 13.71
CA LEU A 12 -29.78 -3.09 14.35
C LEU A 12 -28.57 -4.00 14.52
N GLN A 13 -28.77 -5.26 14.92
CA GLN A 13 -27.70 -6.24 15.06
C GLN A 13 -27.02 -6.53 13.72
N THR A 14 -27.78 -6.69 12.63
CA THR A 14 -27.25 -6.90 11.28
C THR A 14 -26.49 -5.67 10.76
N VAL A 15 -27.01 -4.46 10.99
CA VAL A 15 -26.32 -3.21 10.64
C VAL A 15 -25.03 -3.06 11.45
N LEU A 16 -25.07 -3.23 12.78
CA LEU A 16 -23.90 -3.05 13.63
C LEU A 16 -22.85 -4.16 13.38
N LEU A 17 -23.23 -5.43 13.42
CA LEU A 17 -22.29 -6.55 13.33
C LEU A 17 -21.89 -6.90 11.90
N GLY A 18 -22.75 -6.66 10.90
CA GLY A 18 -22.40 -6.87 9.51
C GLY A 18 -21.64 -5.68 8.93
N TYR A 19 -22.27 -4.50 8.95
CA TYR A 19 -21.78 -3.35 8.18
C TYR A 19 -20.62 -2.63 8.86
N ILE A 20 -20.69 -2.40 10.18
CA ILE A 20 -19.60 -1.71 10.89
C ILE A 20 -18.36 -2.62 10.97
N SER A 21 -18.54 -3.91 11.26
CA SER A 21 -17.43 -4.87 11.23
C SER A 21 -16.72 -4.84 9.89
N HIS A 22 -17.48 -4.86 8.79
CA HIS A 22 -16.90 -4.70 7.46
C HIS A 22 -16.11 -3.39 7.32
N VAL A 23 -16.68 -2.25 7.73
CA VAL A 23 -16.00 -0.95 7.66
C VAL A 23 -14.67 -0.95 8.42
N VAL A 24 -14.59 -1.64 9.55
CA VAL A 24 -13.35 -1.80 10.33
C VAL A 24 -12.31 -2.64 9.58
N THR A 25 -12.74 -3.66 8.84
CA THR A 25 -11.84 -4.54 8.06
C THR A 25 -11.26 -3.87 6.81
N ILE A 26 -11.83 -2.75 6.36
CA ILE A 26 -11.27 -2.02 5.21
C ILE A 26 -9.93 -1.40 5.60
N ARG A 27 -8.91 -1.75 4.81
CA ARG A 27 -7.52 -1.31 4.97
C ARG A 27 -7.44 0.23 5.12
N PRO A 28 -6.86 0.74 6.22
CA PRO A 28 -6.56 2.16 6.33
C PRO A 28 -5.45 2.53 5.35
N ARG A 29 -5.55 3.73 4.77
CA ARG A 29 -4.47 4.28 3.94
C ARG A 29 -3.69 5.29 4.76
N THR A 30 -2.37 5.13 4.78
CA THR A 30 -1.45 6.12 5.34
C THR A 30 -0.78 6.92 4.22
N GLY A 31 -0.34 8.13 4.53
CA GLY A 31 0.39 9.01 3.61
C GLY A 31 -0.49 9.85 2.69
N VAL A 32 0.16 10.42 1.68
CA VAL A 32 -0.48 11.35 0.72
C VAL A 32 -1.46 10.57 -0.16
N SER A 33 -2.75 10.81 0.05
CA SER A 33 -3.84 10.22 -0.72
C SER A 33 -4.92 11.24 -0.99
N LYS A 34 -5.49 11.20 -2.20
CA LYS A 34 -6.64 12.02 -2.58
C LYS A 34 -7.87 11.69 -1.73
N PHE A 35 -8.05 10.41 -1.41
CA PHE A 35 -9.20 9.95 -0.65
C PHE A 35 -8.78 9.58 0.78
N PRO A 36 -9.36 10.21 1.81
CA PRO A 36 -9.10 9.85 3.19
C PRO A 36 -9.66 8.46 3.50
N THR A 37 -9.12 7.82 4.54
CA THR A 37 -9.53 6.47 4.96
C THR A 37 -11.03 6.37 5.24
N GLY A 38 -11.61 7.38 5.90
CA GLY A 38 -13.05 7.42 6.19
C GLY A 38 -13.92 7.41 4.93
N TYR A 39 -13.51 8.15 3.90
CA TYR A 39 -14.22 8.19 2.63
C TYR A 39 -14.16 6.85 1.89
N ARG A 40 -12.98 6.21 1.82
CA ARG A 40 -12.84 4.87 1.22
C ARG A 40 -13.67 3.83 1.97
N ARG A 41 -13.69 3.92 3.30
CA ARG A 41 -14.50 3.07 4.17
C ARG A 41 -15.98 3.21 3.87
N PHE A 42 -16.45 4.45 3.72
CA PHE A 42 -17.83 4.73 3.34
C PHE A 42 -18.17 4.23 1.94
N ILE A 43 -17.30 4.44 0.94
CA ILE A 43 -17.50 3.91 -0.41
C ILE A 43 -17.62 2.39 -0.40
N ALA A 44 -16.71 1.68 0.25
CA ALA A 44 -16.74 0.22 0.27
C ALA A 44 -17.81 -0.36 1.20
N LEU A 45 -18.41 0.45 2.07
CA LEU A 45 -19.66 0.11 2.74
C LEU A 45 -20.81 0.16 1.73
N VAL A 46 -21.01 1.30 1.07
CA VAL A 46 -22.13 1.49 0.14
C VAL A 46 -22.01 0.60 -1.10
N TYR A 47 -20.78 0.34 -1.54
CA TYR A 47 -20.44 -0.46 -2.72
C TYR A 47 -19.48 -1.59 -2.37
N PRO A 48 -19.99 -2.76 -1.99
CA PRO A 48 -19.14 -3.89 -1.64
C PRO A 48 -18.17 -4.32 -2.74
N SER A 49 -18.56 -4.15 -4.00
CA SER A 49 -17.70 -4.43 -5.16
C SER A 49 -16.45 -3.54 -5.18
N SER A 50 -16.56 -2.29 -4.73
CA SER A 50 -15.40 -1.41 -4.53
C SER A 50 -14.46 -1.98 -3.47
N GLY A 51 -15.01 -2.48 -2.36
CA GLY A 51 -14.24 -3.18 -1.34
C GLY A 51 -13.47 -4.37 -1.92
N ILE A 52 -14.11 -5.23 -2.69
CA ILE A 52 -13.44 -6.35 -3.38
C ILE A 52 -12.31 -5.85 -4.27
N GLY A 53 -12.55 -4.80 -5.07
CA GLY A 53 -11.52 -4.21 -5.93
C GLY A 53 -10.26 -3.80 -5.16
N LEU A 54 -10.44 -3.10 -4.03
CA LEU A 54 -9.34 -2.67 -3.18
C LEU A 54 -8.59 -3.84 -2.52
N ALA A 55 -9.32 -4.89 -2.11
CA ALA A 55 -8.72 -6.08 -1.53
C ALA A 55 -7.88 -6.83 -2.57
N VAL A 56 -8.43 -7.09 -3.76
CA VAL A 56 -7.75 -7.78 -4.86
C VAL A 56 -6.54 -6.98 -5.36
N GLU A 57 -6.65 -5.66 -5.47
CA GLU A 57 -5.51 -4.78 -5.80
C GLU A 57 -4.36 -4.97 -4.80
N SER A 58 -4.68 -5.00 -3.50
CA SER A 58 -3.68 -5.21 -2.44
C SER A 58 -3.05 -6.61 -2.50
N MET A 59 -3.85 -7.64 -2.79
CA MET A 59 -3.34 -9.00 -3.01
C MET A 59 -2.42 -9.07 -4.23
N TYR A 60 -2.84 -8.46 -5.35
CA TYR A 60 -2.06 -8.36 -6.57
C TYR A 60 -0.71 -7.69 -6.29
N LYS A 61 -0.71 -6.58 -5.55
CA LYS A 61 0.52 -5.89 -5.15
C LYS A 61 1.44 -6.79 -4.31
N SER A 62 0.91 -7.56 -3.36
CA SER A 62 1.71 -8.51 -2.59
C SER A 62 2.32 -9.61 -3.48
N PHE A 63 1.53 -10.24 -4.35
CA PHE A 63 2.00 -11.33 -5.21
C PHE A 63 2.98 -10.88 -6.31
N PHE A 64 2.74 -9.72 -6.92
CA PHE A 64 3.55 -9.18 -8.02
C PHE A 64 4.55 -8.12 -7.57
N GLY A 65 4.78 -7.97 -6.27
CA GLY A 65 5.62 -6.92 -5.71
C GLY A 65 7.04 -6.89 -6.27
N ASP A 66 7.69 -8.05 -6.42
CA ASP A 66 9.04 -8.12 -7.00
C ASP A 66 9.07 -7.60 -8.46
N LYS A 67 7.97 -7.76 -9.21
CA LYS A 67 7.83 -7.28 -10.60
C LYS A 67 7.51 -5.78 -10.65
N ILE A 68 6.63 -5.30 -9.77
CA ILE A 68 6.28 -3.87 -9.61
C ILE A 68 7.54 -3.05 -9.30
N LEU A 69 8.37 -3.54 -8.37
CA LEU A 69 9.63 -2.93 -7.98
C LEU A 69 10.77 -3.15 -8.99
N LYS A 70 10.52 -3.85 -10.11
CA LYS A 70 11.52 -4.24 -11.12
C LYS A 70 12.73 -5.03 -10.57
N ILE A 71 12.59 -5.69 -9.41
CA ILE A 71 13.66 -6.48 -8.78
C ILE A 71 13.61 -7.98 -9.12
N SER A 72 12.55 -8.47 -9.77
CA SER A 72 12.36 -9.89 -10.08
C SER A 72 13.49 -10.52 -10.89
N GLN A 73 14.14 -9.73 -11.76
CA GLN A 73 15.25 -10.16 -12.60
C GLN A 73 16.53 -10.52 -11.83
N TYR A 74 16.72 -9.98 -10.63
CA TYR A 74 17.91 -10.23 -9.80
C TYR A 74 17.76 -11.45 -8.90
N LYS A 75 16.53 -11.93 -8.66
CA LYS A 75 16.22 -13.10 -7.82
C LYS A 75 17.05 -14.36 -8.11
N PRO A 76 17.25 -14.80 -9.37
CA PRO A 76 18.10 -15.96 -9.65
C PRO A 76 19.57 -15.72 -9.31
N LEU A 77 20.09 -14.50 -9.52
CA LEU A 77 21.47 -14.13 -9.19
C LEU A 77 21.69 -14.12 -7.67
N LEU A 78 20.79 -13.46 -6.94
CA LEU A 78 20.83 -13.41 -5.48
C LEU A 78 20.78 -14.82 -4.86
N LYS A 79 19.94 -15.72 -5.41
CA LYS A 79 19.89 -17.12 -4.98
C LYS A 79 21.21 -17.87 -5.25
N SER A 80 21.92 -17.55 -6.33
CA SER A 80 23.23 -18.14 -6.61
C SER A 80 24.31 -17.64 -5.65
N TYR A 81 24.32 -16.36 -5.32
CA TYR A 81 25.29 -15.78 -4.38
C TYR A 81 25.11 -16.31 -2.97
N ALA A 82 23.86 -16.44 -2.49
CA ALA A 82 23.57 -17.04 -1.20
C ALA A 82 24.10 -18.48 -1.10
N LYS A 83 24.01 -19.26 -2.19
CA LYS A 83 24.58 -20.63 -2.25
C LYS A 83 26.11 -20.63 -2.21
N GLU A 84 26.75 -19.71 -2.93
CA GLU A 84 28.21 -19.58 -2.90
C GLU A 84 28.72 -19.23 -1.49
N GLU A 85 28.01 -18.36 -0.77
CA GLU A 85 28.34 -18.00 0.61
C GLU A 85 28.20 -19.20 1.56
N THR A 86 27.17 -20.02 1.40
CA THR A 86 27.02 -21.26 2.20
C THR A 86 28.11 -22.30 1.92
N ASN A 87 28.70 -22.28 0.72
CA ASN A 87 29.73 -23.24 0.30
C ASN A 87 31.16 -22.77 0.63
N LYS A 88 31.38 -21.50 0.99
CA LYS A 88 32.70 -21.05 1.41
C LYS A 88 33.09 -21.81 2.67
N PRO A 89 34.22 -22.55 2.67
CA PRO A 89 34.65 -23.28 3.85
C PRO A 89 34.74 -22.28 5.00
N LYS A 90 34.04 -22.55 6.10
CA LYS A 90 34.14 -21.75 7.32
C LYS A 90 35.60 -21.73 7.68
N LYS A 91 36.27 -20.60 7.39
CA LYS A 91 37.67 -20.41 7.74
C LYS A 91 37.68 -20.58 9.26
N ASP A 92 38.30 -21.63 9.77
CA ASP A 92 38.37 -21.93 11.20
C ASP A 92 39.12 -20.78 11.88
N ILE A 93 38.40 -19.72 12.26
CA ILE A 93 38.92 -18.57 13.02
C ILE A 93 39.37 -19.04 14.42
N ASN A 94 39.05 -20.27 14.82
CA ASN A 94 39.43 -20.87 16.10
C ASN A 94 40.85 -21.47 16.15
N ARG A 95 41.73 -21.18 15.19
CA ARG A 95 43.17 -21.42 15.35
C ARG A 95 43.96 -20.12 15.38
N ILE A 96 43.63 -19.23 16.31
CA ILE A 96 44.64 -18.34 16.88
C ILE A 96 45.45 -19.21 17.86
N PRO A 97 46.74 -19.49 17.61
CA PRO A 97 47.57 -20.20 18.57
C PRO A 97 47.70 -19.31 19.81
N LEU A 98 47.03 -19.68 20.89
CA LEU A 98 47.22 -19.08 22.21
C LEU A 98 48.54 -19.63 22.81
N ASN A 99 49.67 -19.17 22.29
CA ASN A 99 51.03 -19.34 22.83
C ASN A 99 51.72 -17.99 22.57
N SER A 100 52.40 -17.27 23.47
CA SER A 100 53.11 -17.66 24.68
C SER A 100 53.64 -16.38 25.37
N SER A 101 53.56 -16.34 26.71
CA SER A 101 54.51 -15.76 27.68
C SER A 101 54.94 -14.28 27.63
N LYS A 102 54.60 -13.53 28.70
CA LYS A 102 55.61 -12.90 29.58
C LYS A 102 55.04 -12.61 30.99
N PRO A 103 55.80 -12.84 32.07
CA PRO A 103 55.35 -12.66 33.45
C PRO A 103 55.79 -11.32 34.08
N ALA A 104 55.10 -11.00 35.18
CA ALA A 104 55.54 -10.24 36.36
C ALA A 104 55.86 -8.73 36.23
N SER A 105 55.05 -7.93 36.94
CA SER A 105 55.55 -6.97 37.95
C SER A 105 54.38 -6.52 38.82
N GLN A 106 54.51 -6.73 40.13
CA GLN A 106 53.67 -6.19 41.19
C GLN A 106 53.77 -4.66 41.23
N ASP A 107 52.71 -3.96 41.61
CA ASP A 107 52.71 -3.25 42.89
C ASP A 107 51.33 -2.72 43.29
N SER A 108 51.12 -2.74 44.60
CA SER A 108 49.88 -2.53 45.34
C SER A 108 49.55 -1.05 45.66
N SER A 109 48.28 -0.85 46.05
CA SER A 109 47.75 0.13 47.04
C SER A 109 46.86 1.27 46.48
N PRO A 110 46.02 1.95 47.30
CA PRO A 110 44.71 1.46 47.71
C PRO A 110 43.55 2.45 47.46
N LEU A 111 42.32 1.89 47.47
CA LEU A 111 41.10 2.44 48.06
C LEU A 111 40.87 3.97 48.00
N ILE A 112 40.14 4.45 46.98
CA ILE A 112 39.23 5.61 47.11
C ILE A 112 37.94 5.30 46.35
N LYS A 113 36.83 5.20 47.09
CA LYS A 113 35.47 5.34 46.55
C LYS A 113 35.23 6.82 46.23
N PRO A 114 34.73 7.13 45.03
CA PRO A 114 33.65 8.09 44.94
C PRO A 114 32.48 7.54 44.13
N SER A 115 31.28 7.76 44.66
CA SER A 115 30.00 7.68 43.98
C SER A 115 30.07 8.19 42.54
N THR A 116 29.72 7.35 41.57
CA THR A 116 29.49 7.77 40.18
C THR A 116 28.09 7.33 39.76
N LEU A 117 27.22 8.32 39.69
CA LEU A 117 25.93 8.32 39.04
C LEU A 117 26.17 8.30 37.52
N GLU A 118 25.38 7.51 36.78
CA GLU A 118 25.07 7.66 35.35
C GLU A 118 26.25 7.93 34.38
N CYS A 119 26.89 6.88 33.83
CA CYS A 119 27.64 6.98 32.56
C CYS A 119 27.90 5.60 31.93
N GLU A 120 26.87 4.75 31.83
CA GLU A 120 26.96 3.43 31.17
C GLU A 120 26.13 3.33 29.88
N ASN A 121 25.81 4.47 29.25
CA ASN A 121 25.13 4.50 27.93
C ASN A 121 26.04 4.91 26.75
N ASP A 122 27.25 5.42 26.98
CA ASP A 122 28.06 5.97 25.88
C ASP A 122 28.88 4.92 25.11
N LYS A 123 29.09 3.71 25.67
CA LYS A 123 29.78 2.62 24.95
C LYS A 123 28.88 1.82 24.01
N GLU A 124 27.55 1.86 24.21
CA GLU A 124 26.59 1.18 23.33
C GLU A 124 26.29 1.99 22.06
N ILE A 125 26.46 3.31 22.09
CA ILE A 125 26.22 4.19 20.94
C ILE A 125 27.31 3.99 19.87
N VAL A 126 28.58 3.92 20.26
CA VAL A 126 29.71 3.74 19.32
C VAL A 126 29.65 2.39 18.57
N THR A 127 29.05 1.36 19.17
CA THR A 127 28.93 0.03 18.54
C THR A 127 27.77 -0.09 17.56
N LYS A 128 26.71 0.73 17.67
CA LYS A 128 25.58 0.73 16.73
C LYS A 128 25.91 1.45 15.42
N ASP A 129 26.61 2.57 15.49
CA ASP A 129 27.00 3.34 14.29
C ASP A 129 27.95 2.55 13.37
N THR A 130 28.83 1.74 13.97
CA THR A 130 29.77 0.90 13.20
C THR A 130 29.05 -0.20 12.40
N ARG A 131 27.92 -0.73 12.89
CA ARG A 131 27.16 -1.80 12.19
C ARG A 131 26.35 -1.26 11.00
N HIS A 132 25.76 -0.08 11.12
CA HIS A 132 25.02 0.53 10.00
C HIS A 132 25.94 0.76 8.79
N TYR A 133 27.16 1.25 9.03
CA TYR A 133 28.10 1.51 7.94
C TYR A 133 28.55 0.23 7.20
N THR A 134 28.70 -0.89 7.93
CA THR A 134 29.11 -2.15 7.30
C THR A 134 28.05 -2.70 6.35
N ASP A 135 26.77 -2.59 6.72
CA ASP A 135 25.69 -3.17 5.92
C ASP A 135 25.52 -2.42 4.59
N PHE A 136 25.65 -1.09 4.57
CA PHE A 136 25.58 -0.32 3.33
C PHE A 136 26.76 -0.60 2.38
N SER A 137 27.97 -0.75 2.92
CA SER A 137 29.14 -1.12 2.10
C SER A 137 28.95 -2.48 1.42
N SER A 138 28.30 -3.42 2.11
CA SER A 138 27.95 -4.73 1.55
C SER A 138 26.88 -4.61 0.45
N ALA A 139 25.92 -3.69 0.59
CA ALA A 139 24.89 -3.42 -0.41
C ALA A 139 25.47 -2.83 -1.68
N THR A 140 26.41 -1.89 -1.57
CA THR A 140 27.14 -1.35 -2.72
C THR A 140 27.96 -2.44 -3.41
N CYS A 141 28.71 -3.26 -2.67
CA CYS A 141 29.49 -4.35 -3.26
C CYS A 141 28.58 -5.37 -3.98
N LEU A 142 27.43 -5.71 -3.38
CA LEU A 142 26.47 -6.63 -3.97
C LEU A 142 25.80 -6.02 -5.21
N LYS A 143 25.46 -4.73 -5.19
CA LYS A 143 24.98 -3.98 -6.36
C LYS A 143 25.98 -4.09 -7.50
N ASP A 144 27.25 -3.76 -7.26
CA ASP A 144 28.27 -3.74 -8.31
C ASP A 144 28.46 -5.13 -8.94
N ARG A 145 28.39 -6.17 -8.11
CA ARG A 145 28.40 -7.57 -8.56
C ARG A 145 27.17 -7.90 -9.43
N LEU A 146 25.97 -7.53 -8.99
CA LEU A 146 24.73 -7.72 -9.77
C LEU A 146 24.79 -7.00 -11.12
N LEU A 147 25.29 -5.76 -11.14
CA LEU A 147 25.44 -4.96 -12.35
C LEU A 147 26.40 -5.61 -13.34
N LYS A 148 27.53 -6.11 -12.85
CA LYS A 148 28.51 -6.85 -13.67
C LYS A 148 27.89 -8.08 -14.31
N ASP A 149 27.16 -8.89 -13.54
CA ASP A 149 26.56 -10.13 -14.03
C ASP A 149 25.36 -9.87 -14.96
N MET A 150 24.59 -8.81 -14.73
CA MET A 150 23.52 -8.40 -15.63
C MET A 150 24.05 -7.84 -16.95
N LYS A 151 25.15 -7.08 -16.92
CA LYS A 151 25.85 -6.62 -18.12
C LYS A 151 26.36 -7.80 -18.94
N ASN A 152 26.92 -8.82 -18.29
CA ASN A 152 27.35 -10.06 -18.96
C ASN A 152 26.19 -10.83 -19.62
N LYS A 153 24.96 -10.66 -19.10
CA LYS A 153 23.74 -11.25 -19.68
C LYS A 153 23.08 -10.38 -20.75
N GLY A 154 23.60 -9.19 -21.04
CA GLY A 154 23.02 -8.26 -22.01
C GLY A 154 21.72 -7.58 -21.55
N CYS A 155 21.45 -7.52 -20.23
CA CYS A 155 20.28 -6.82 -19.70
C CYS A 155 20.60 -5.34 -19.40
N GLY A 156 19.85 -4.41 -20.00
CA GLY A 156 20.11 -2.96 -19.91
C GLY A 156 19.48 -2.23 -18.72
N HIS A 157 18.59 -2.85 -17.95
CA HIS A 157 17.93 -2.19 -16.81
C HIS A 157 18.74 -2.40 -15.53
N THR A 158 19.42 -1.35 -15.08
CA THR A 158 20.38 -1.40 -13.96
C THR A 158 19.89 -0.68 -12.70
N GLU A 159 18.90 0.20 -12.81
CA GLU A 159 18.44 1.11 -11.75
C GLU A 159 17.95 0.35 -10.50
N ALA A 160 17.22 -0.76 -10.68
CA ALA A 160 16.69 -1.56 -9.57
C ALA A 160 17.72 -2.47 -8.88
N ALA A 161 18.98 -2.48 -9.33
CA ALA A 161 20.01 -3.36 -8.76
C ALA A 161 20.34 -3.01 -7.30
N TYR A 162 20.38 -1.71 -6.95
CA TYR A 162 20.65 -1.31 -5.57
C TYR A 162 19.52 -1.70 -4.63
N LEU A 163 18.27 -1.40 -5.00
CA LEU A 163 17.09 -1.80 -4.21
C LEU A 163 17.04 -3.32 -4.01
N ALA A 164 17.36 -4.11 -5.03
CA ALA A 164 17.41 -5.57 -4.92
C ALA A 164 18.53 -6.05 -3.97
N ALA A 165 19.73 -5.47 -4.05
CA ALA A 165 20.84 -5.77 -3.16
C ALA A 165 20.52 -5.39 -1.70
N PHE A 166 20.00 -4.17 -1.50
CA PHE A 166 19.56 -3.66 -0.21
C PHE A 166 18.53 -4.58 0.45
N LEU A 167 17.45 -4.92 -0.26
CA LEU A 167 16.43 -5.85 0.25
C LEU A 167 16.98 -7.25 0.52
N HIS A 168 17.99 -7.70 -0.23
CA HIS A 168 18.63 -8.99 0.04
C HIS A 168 19.39 -8.98 1.37
N ILE A 169 20.16 -7.93 1.64
CA ILE A 169 21.00 -7.79 2.84
C ILE A 169 20.15 -7.60 4.10
N MET A 170 19.04 -6.88 4.00
CA MET A 170 18.09 -6.72 5.11
C MET A 170 17.50 -8.06 5.60
N GLY A 171 17.57 -9.12 4.79
CA GLY A 171 17.01 -10.42 5.09
C GLY A 171 15.50 -10.50 4.80
N PRO A 172 14.95 -11.72 4.71
CA PRO A 172 13.61 -11.95 4.15
C PRO A 172 12.48 -11.28 4.93
N GLU A 173 12.58 -11.21 6.26
CA GLU A 173 11.53 -10.64 7.12
C GLU A 173 11.46 -9.11 7.01
N LYS A 174 12.58 -8.41 7.25
CA LYS A 174 12.66 -6.95 7.11
C LYS A 174 12.39 -6.51 5.67
N ALA A 175 12.93 -7.24 4.69
CA ALA A 175 12.68 -6.95 3.28
C ALA A 175 11.20 -7.09 2.91
N LYS A 176 10.49 -8.07 3.49
CA LYS A 176 9.04 -8.20 3.29
C LYS A 176 8.31 -6.97 3.83
N GLN A 177 8.64 -6.50 5.02
CA GLN A 177 8.03 -5.31 5.64
C GLN A 177 8.32 -4.03 4.84
N ILE A 178 9.58 -3.81 4.45
CA ILE A 178 9.97 -2.66 3.60
C ILE A 178 9.23 -2.71 2.26
N LYS A 179 9.16 -3.87 1.62
CA LYS A 179 8.37 -4.05 0.38
C LYS A 179 6.90 -3.74 0.60
N HIS A 180 6.31 -4.19 1.70
CA HIS A 180 4.91 -3.89 2.02
C HIS A 180 4.70 -2.37 2.18
N CYS A 181 5.60 -1.68 2.88
CA CYS A 181 5.54 -0.23 3.03
C CYS A 181 5.61 0.50 1.67
N ILE A 182 6.51 0.06 0.77
CA ILE A 182 6.60 0.59 -0.60
C ILE A 182 5.31 0.33 -1.38
N LEU A 183 4.85 -0.92 -1.41
CA LEU A 183 3.72 -1.36 -2.24
C LEU A 183 2.38 -0.79 -1.79
N ASN A 184 2.23 -0.49 -0.50
CA ASN A 184 1.08 0.25 0.02
C ASN A 184 1.06 1.73 -0.40
N CYS A 185 2.10 2.21 -1.08
CA CYS A 185 2.36 3.62 -1.33
C CYS A 185 2.42 4.44 -0.02
N SER A 186 2.94 3.85 1.05
CA SER A 186 3.11 4.52 2.35
C SER A 186 4.44 5.26 2.46
N ILE A 187 5.28 5.20 1.41
CA ILE A 187 6.51 5.97 1.32
C ILE A 187 6.19 7.38 0.78
N THR A 188 6.68 8.39 1.48
CA THR A 188 6.69 9.78 1.03
C THR A 188 8.13 10.29 0.93
N VAL A 189 8.32 11.37 0.19
CA VAL A 189 9.58 12.12 0.10
C VAL A 189 9.33 13.49 0.73
N GLY A 190 10.09 13.81 1.77
CA GLY A 190 10.02 15.08 2.46
C GLY A 190 10.74 16.19 1.68
N VAL A 191 10.05 17.30 1.45
CA VAL A 191 10.56 18.48 0.74
C VAL A 191 10.51 19.70 1.66
N LYS A 192 11.64 20.42 1.78
CA LYS A 192 11.78 21.56 2.71
C LYS A 192 10.91 22.73 2.30
N ASP A 193 11.02 23.12 1.04
CA ASP A 193 10.37 24.31 0.51
C ASP A 193 9.10 23.99 -0.27
N GLU A 194 8.23 25.00 -0.37
CA GLU A 194 7.00 24.89 -1.15
C GLU A 194 7.37 24.71 -2.63
N PRO A 195 6.89 23.65 -3.28
CA PRO A 195 7.21 23.41 -4.67
C PRO A 195 6.66 24.57 -5.51
N LEU A 196 7.55 25.25 -6.23
CA LEU A 196 7.23 26.36 -7.14
C LEU A 196 6.22 26.00 -8.26
N ASN A 197 5.84 24.72 -8.41
CA ASN A 197 4.80 24.27 -9.31
C ASN A 197 3.95 23.18 -8.65
N GLU A 198 2.82 23.57 -8.06
CA GLU A 198 1.82 22.66 -7.49
C GLU A 198 1.18 21.73 -8.53
N ILE A 199 1.26 22.08 -9.82
CA ILE A 199 0.41 21.50 -10.86
C ILE A 199 0.72 20.01 -11.14
N MET A 200 1.93 19.53 -10.86
CA MET A 200 2.37 18.22 -11.38
C MET A 200 2.32 17.06 -10.39
N TYR A 201 2.37 17.31 -9.07
CA TYR A 201 2.35 16.24 -8.07
C TYR A 201 1.57 16.67 -6.83
N PRO A 202 0.70 15.81 -6.27
CA PRO A 202 0.02 16.12 -5.03
C PRO A 202 1.05 16.17 -3.90
N TYR A 203 1.29 17.36 -3.37
CA TYR A 203 1.99 17.57 -2.11
C TYR A 203 0.95 17.72 -1.00
N CYS A 204 1.31 17.32 0.21
CA CYS A 204 0.50 17.53 1.40
C CYS A 204 1.42 18.07 2.49
N LYS A 205 0.90 18.96 3.34
CA LYS A 205 1.68 19.48 4.45
C LYS A 205 1.95 18.35 5.43
N THR A 206 3.16 18.29 5.96
CA THR A 206 3.55 17.27 6.94
C THR A 206 2.62 17.28 8.17
N GLU A 207 2.13 18.46 8.59
CA GLU A 207 1.21 18.61 9.75
C GLU A 207 -0.15 17.91 9.57
N GLU A 208 -0.55 17.62 8.32
CA GLU A 208 -1.80 16.93 8.00
C GLU A 208 -1.63 15.40 7.98
N LEU A 209 -0.39 14.90 8.14
CA LEU A 209 -0.05 13.49 8.01
C LEU A 209 0.59 12.94 9.28
N VAL A 210 0.23 11.71 9.63
CA VAL A 210 1.01 10.92 10.59
C VAL A 210 2.18 10.30 9.82
N VAL A 211 3.35 10.89 9.97
CA VAL A 211 4.55 10.55 9.21
C VAL A 211 5.77 10.37 10.12
N ASN A 212 6.54 9.34 9.85
CA ASN A 212 7.78 8.99 10.55
C ASN A 212 8.95 8.94 9.57
N GLY A 213 10.17 8.87 10.08
CA GLY A 213 11.39 8.73 9.27
C GLY A 213 12.12 10.06 9.04
N PRO A 214 13.28 10.01 8.36
CA PRO A 214 14.17 11.17 8.26
C PRO A 214 13.56 12.39 7.56
N GLY A 215 12.65 12.18 6.61
CA GLY A 215 11.98 13.26 5.88
C GLY A 215 10.76 13.85 6.62
N ALA A 216 10.42 13.33 7.81
CA ALA A 216 9.29 13.86 8.60
C ALA A 216 9.53 15.27 9.12
N ALA A 217 10.80 15.73 9.19
CA ALA A 217 11.14 17.10 9.55
C ALA A 217 10.89 18.12 8.42
N CYS A 218 10.63 17.66 7.19
CA CYS A 218 10.35 18.54 6.06
C CYS A 218 8.94 19.14 6.16
N LYS A 219 8.70 20.32 5.55
CA LYS A 219 7.41 21.01 5.62
C LYS A 219 6.33 20.34 4.76
N TYR A 220 6.73 19.77 3.63
CA TYR A 220 5.83 19.12 2.68
C TYR A 220 6.22 17.66 2.45
N GLN A 221 5.24 16.85 2.12
CA GLN A 221 5.39 15.45 1.77
C GLN A 221 4.89 15.21 0.34
N LYS A 222 5.73 14.57 -0.47
CA LYS A 222 5.39 14.09 -1.80
C LYS A 222 5.19 12.59 -1.76
N LYS A 223 4.14 12.08 -2.41
CA LYS A 223 3.95 10.63 -2.54
C LYS A 223 5.07 10.02 -3.42
N ALA A 224 5.73 8.97 -2.93
CA ALA A 224 6.64 8.17 -3.75
C ALA A 224 5.87 7.01 -4.38
N ARG A 225 5.91 6.86 -5.72
CA ARG A 225 5.26 5.72 -6.36
C ARG A 225 6.12 4.46 -6.24
N PRO A 226 5.53 3.26 -6.08
CA PRO A 226 6.30 2.02 -5.96
C PRO A 226 7.25 1.78 -7.14
N ASP A 227 6.81 2.13 -8.34
CA ASP A 227 7.58 2.02 -9.57
C ASP A 227 8.64 3.12 -9.72
N GLU A 228 8.71 4.13 -8.85
CA GLU A 228 9.75 5.16 -8.84
C GLU A 228 10.84 4.91 -7.79
N ILE A 229 10.59 4.07 -6.79
CA ILE A 229 11.55 3.81 -5.70
C ILE A 229 12.90 3.32 -6.22
N HIS A 230 12.92 2.53 -7.29
CA HIS A 230 14.15 2.06 -7.91
C HIS A 230 15.01 3.17 -8.56
N LEU A 231 14.48 4.38 -8.71
CA LEU A 231 15.19 5.57 -9.22
C LEU A 231 15.72 6.45 -8.08
N MET A 232 15.45 6.10 -6.83
CA MET A 232 15.99 6.81 -5.67
C MET A 232 17.50 6.63 -5.58
N THR A 233 18.19 7.63 -5.03
CA THR A 233 19.62 7.56 -4.74
C THR A 233 19.91 6.46 -3.72
N ASP A 234 21.14 5.96 -3.71
CA ASP A 234 21.56 4.92 -2.75
C ASP A 234 21.32 5.37 -1.29
N THR A 235 21.57 6.65 -1.00
CA THR A 235 21.31 7.34 0.28
C THR A 235 19.83 7.37 0.64
N MET A 236 18.93 7.70 -0.29
CA MET A 236 17.48 7.65 -0.07
C MET A 236 17.01 6.21 0.19
N ILE A 237 17.53 5.23 -0.55
CA ILE A 237 17.20 3.81 -0.35
C ILE A 237 17.71 3.33 1.01
N ASN A 238 18.88 3.77 1.47
CA ASN A 238 19.42 3.41 2.78
C ASN A 238 18.53 3.87 3.93
N GLN A 239 17.83 5.00 3.79
CA GLN A 239 16.89 5.47 4.81
C GLN A 239 15.72 4.49 5.03
N LEU A 240 15.36 3.69 4.02
CA LEU A 240 14.32 2.65 4.14
C LEU A 240 14.66 1.56 5.15
N GLU A 241 15.92 1.48 5.61
CA GLU A 241 16.30 0.52 6.64
C GLU A 241 15.41 0.63 7.87
N THR A 242 14.99 1.84 8.25
CA THR A 242 14.13 2.04 9.43
C THR A 242 12.63 1.85 9.14
N ALA A 243 12.24 1.71 7.88
CA ALA A 243 10.83 1.58 7.48
C ALA A 243 10.19 0.24 7.87
N HIS A 244 10.98 -0.80 8.15
CA HIS A 244 10.46 -2.12 8.56
C HIS A 244 9.65 -2.08 9.87
N ASN A 245 9.87 -1.05 10.70
CA ASN A 245 9.16 -0.85 11.97
C ASN A 245 7.79 -0.18 11.82
N MET A 246 7.38 0.22 10.60
CA MET A 246 6.11 0.92 10.35
C MET A 246 4.93 -0.04 10.16
N ASP A 247 5.23 -1.32 10.04
CA ASP A 247 4.28 -2.37 9.72
C ASP A 247 3.49 -2.79 10.96
N ASP A 248 2.16 -2.87 10.85
CA ASP A 248 1.30 -3.36 11.92
C ASP A 248 0.59 -4.64 11.51
N THR A 249 0.59 -5.58 12.45
CA THR A 249 -0.17 -6.81 12.36
C THR A 249 -1.66 -6.52 12.51
N SER A 250 -2.45 -6.97 11.55
CA SER A 250 -3.90 -6.73 11.51
C SER A 250 -4.70 -7.65 12.44
N TYR A 251 -4.27 -7.86 13.69
CA TYR A 251 -4.91 -8.81 14.61
C TYR A 251 -6.36 -8.44 14.93
N ILE A 252 -6.64 -7.15 15.10
CA ILE A 252 -7.99 -6.65 15.40
C ILE A 252 -8.92 -6.95 14.22
N GLU A 253 -8.49 -6.65 13.00
CA GLU A 253 -9.28 -6.90 11.79
C GLU A 253 -9.51 -8.40 11.56
N VAL A 254 -8.50 -9.24 11.82
CA VAL A 254 -8.64 -10.71 11.75
C VAL A 254 -9.68 -11.19 12.77
N PHE A 255 -9.62 -10.71 14.01
CA PHE A 255 -10.58 -11.10 15.05
C PHE A 255 -12.01 -10.63 14.71
N VAL A 256 -12.17 -9.40 14.21
CA VAL A 256 -13.46 -8.86 13.75
C VAL A 256 -14.05 -9.74 12.64
N THR A 257 -13.24 -10.17 11.67
CA THR A 257 -13.70 -11.03 10.58
C THR A 257 -14.08 -12.43 11.03
N ILE A 258 -13.34 -13.02 11.98
CA ILE A 258 -13.74 -14.30 12.59
C ILE A 258 -15.10 -14.15 13.29
N GLY A 259 -15.27 -13.07 14.05
CA GLY A 259 -16.55 -12.76 14.70
C GLY A 259 -17.69 -12.58 13.69
N GLN A 260 -17.44 -11.85 12.59
CA GLN A 260 -18.40 -11.64 11.51
C GLN A 260 -18.75 -12.95 10.80
N LEU A 261 -17.78 -13.82 10.52
CA LEU A 261 -18.02 -15.14 9.92
C LEU A 261 -18.91 -16.02 10.81
N PHE A 262 -18.64 -16.03 12.12
CA PHE A 262 -19.47 -16.76 13.08
C PHE A 262 -20.89 -16.19 13.12
N TYR A 263 -21.03 -14.86 13.22
CA TYR A 263 -22.32 -14.18 13.20
C TYR A 263 -23.13 -14.50 11.94
N THR A 264 -22.53 -14.34 10.76
CA THR A 264 -23.18 -14.64 9.48
C THR A 264 -23.59 -16.11 9.40
N THR A 265 -22.76 -17.02 9.88
CA THR A 265 -23.10 -18.46 9.87
C THR A 265 -24.33 -18.73 10.73
N VAL A 266 -24.40 -18.16 11.93
CA VAL A 266 -25.56 -18.30 12.83
C VAL A 266 -26.81 -17.68 12.21
N GLU A 267 -26.72 -16.45 11.68
CA GLU A 267 -27.85 -15.74 11.09
C GLU A 267 -28.36 -16.43 9.81
N CYS A 268 -27.47 -16.99 9.00
CA CYS A 268 -27.87 -17.75 7.81
C CYS A 268 -28.45 -19.14 8.14
N MET A 269 -28.13 -19.70 9.31
CA MET A 269 -28.72 -20.95 9.80
C MET A 269 -30.12 -20.75 10.39
N ASP A 270 -30.43 -19.55 10.90
CA ASP A 270 -31.79 -19.22 11.30
C ASP A 270 -32.68 -19.20 10.04
N ILE A 271 -33.82 -19.89 10.08
CA ILE A 271 -34.68 -20.07 8.89
C ILE A 271 -35.49 -18.79 8.62
N ASP A 272 -35.70 -17.97 9.63
CA ASP A 272 -36.53 -16.78 9.55
C ASP A 272 -35.83 -15.62 8.78
N GLY A 273 -36.62 -14.73 8.18
CA GLY A 273 -36.16 -13.59 7.40
C GLY A 273 -36.15 -13.79 5.87
N ASP A 274 -36.25 -12.69 5.12
CA ASP A 274 -36.26 -12.74 3.66
C ASP A 274 -34.90 -13.23 3.11
N ARG A 275 -34.95 -14.14 2.13
CA ARG A 275 -33.74 -14.72 1.52
C ARG A 275 -32.83 -13.65 0.91
N TRP A 276 -33.40 -12.58 0.37
CA TRP A 276 -32.63 -11.48 -0.22
C TRP A 276 -31.90 -10.64 0.83
N ALA A 277 -32.43 -10.53 2.06
CA ALA A 277 -31.70 -9.92 3.16
C ALA A 277 -30.47 -10.75 3.58
N LYS A 278 -30.58 -12.09 3.52
CA LYS A 278 -29.45 -13.00 3.77
C LYS A 278 -28.37 -12.87 2.69
N VAL A 279 -28.76 -12.66 1.42
CA VAL A 279 -27.80 -12.37 0.33
C VAL A 279 -26.93 -11.15 0.65
N ILE A 280 -27.52 -10.08 1.19
CA ILE A 280 -26.75 -8.90 1.61
C ILE A 280 -25.67 -9.29 2.63
N ILE A 281 -26.01 -10.05 3.68
CA ILE A 281 -25.05 -10.48 4.70
C ILE A 281 -23.94 -11.35 4.10
N ILE A 282 -24.28 -12.28 3.20
CA ILE A 282 -23.31 -13.14 2.51
C ILE A 282 -22.32 -12.29 1.70
N ILE A 283 -22.82 -11.29 0.97
CA ILE A 283 -22.00 -10.34 0.19
C ILE A 283 -21.00 -9.61 1.11
N TYR A 284 -21.46 -9.04 2.21
CA TYR A 284 -20.56 -8.37 3.18
C TYR A 284 -19.55 -9.32 3.79
N THR A 285 -19.94 -10.57 4.04
CA THR A 285 -19.06 -11.58 4.63
C THR A 285 -17.94 -11.97 3.67
N ILE A 286 -18.26 -12.26 2.41
CA ILE A 286 -17.27 -12.55 1.36
C ILE A 286 -16.27 -11.38 1.26
N MET A 287 -16.79 -10.16 1.26
CA MET A 287 -15.95 -8.97 1.20
C MET A 287 -15.04 -8.84 2.42
N SER A 288 -15.52 -9.02 3.65
CA SER A 288 -14.69 -8.93 4.86
C SER A 288 -13.61 -10.02 4.91
N VAL A 289 -13.92 -11.24 4.43
CA VAL A 289 -12.93 -12.31 4.24
C VAL A 289 -11.84 -11.88 3.26
N LEU A 290 -12.21 -11.30 2.11
CA LEU A 290 -11.26 -10.81 1.12
C LEU A 290 -10.42 -9.65 1.66
N GLN A 291 -11.02 -8.70 2.37
CA GLN A 291 -10.30 -7.59 3.00
C GLN A 291 -9.27 -8.10 4.01
N THR A 292 -9.67 -9.02 4.87
CA THR A 292 -8.78 -9.62 5.88
C THR A 292 -7.66 -10.42 5.24
N SER A 293 -7.98 -11.21 4.22
CA SER A 293 -6.97 -11.94 3.44
C SER A 293 -5.98 -10.97 2.80
N SER A 294 -6.45 -9.82 2.31
CA SER A 294 -5.57 -8.78 1.76
C SER A 294 -4.65 -8.19 2.83
N LEU A 295 -5.15 -7.97 4.05
CA LEU A 295 -4.39 -7.46 5.20
C LEU A 295 -3.32 -8.44 5.70
N LEU A 296 -3.58 -9.75 5.57
CA LEU A 296 -2.59 -10.79 5.86
C LEU A 296 -1.49 -10.87 4.80
N LEU A 297 -1.85 -10.67 3.53
CA LEU A 297 -0.90 -10.76 2.41
C LEU A 297 -0.06 -9.50 2.27
N LEU A 298 -0.67 -8.33 2.41
CA LEU A 298 -0.01 -7.03 2.41
C LEU A 298 -0.38 -6.34 3.72
N HIS A 299 0.55 -6.28 4.65
CA HIS A 299 0.28 -5.73 5.98
C HIS A 299 -0.08 -4.24 5.92
N LYS A 300 -0.83 -3.75 6.92
CA LYS A 300 -1.21 -2.33 7.02
C LYS A 300 -0.06 -1.54 7.67
N GLN A 301 0.04 -0.26 7.34
CA GLN A 301 1.02 0.64 7.93
C GLN A 301 0.33 1.52 8.98
N ILE A 302 1.02 1.83 10.08
CA ILE A 302 0.50 2.73 11.13
C ILE A 302 0.65 4.20 10.72
N ALA A 303 1.75 4.50 10.03
CA ALA A 303 2.13 5.84 9.59
C ALA A 303 2.64 5.80 8.14
N ALA A 304 2.80 6.96 7.54
CA ALA A 304 3.65 7.09 6.36
C ALA A 304 5.12 7.10 6.76
N PHE A 305 6.00 6.58 5.92
CA PHE A 305 7.44 6.69 6.09
C PHE A 305 8.00 7.70 5.11
N SER A 306 8.57 8.79 5.63
CA SER A 306 9.14 9.87 4.84
C SER A 306 10.65 9.74 4.71
N ILE A 307 11.10 9.74 3.46
CA ILE A 307 12.50 9.77 3.08
C ILE A 307 12.90 11.23 2.89
N TYR A 308 14.03 11.62 3.44
CA TYR A 308 14.65 12.92 3.19
C TYR A 308 15.28 12.91 1.79
N GLU A 309 14.89 13.86 0.93
CA GLU A 309 15.52 14.05 -0.38
C GLU A 309 16.90 14.69 -0.21
N ASP A 310 17.94 13.94 -0.55
CA ASP A 310 19.34 14.38 -0.42
C ASP A 310 19.88 15.07 -1.67
N ARG A 311 19.10 15.09 -2.75
CA ARG A 311 19.47 15.77 -3.99
C ARG A 311 19.57 17.26 -3.74
N ASP A 312 20.67 17.85 -4.20
CA ASP A 312 20.82 19.30 -4.22
C ASP A 312 19.61 19.90 -4.93
N GLU A 313 18.89 20.78 -4.25
CA GLU A 313 17.71 21.47 -4.79
C GLU A 313 18.05 22.16 -6.13
N ALA A 314 19.29 22.63 -6.27
CA ALA A 314 19.81 23.19 -7.52
C ALA A 314 19.77 22.22 -8.70
N LEU A 315 20.03 20.93 -8.48
CA LEU A 315 20.02 19.88 -9.50
C LEU A 315 18.59 19.49 -9.88
N ILE A 316 17.70 19.41 -8.89
CA ILE A 316 16.26 19.20 -9.16
C ILE A 316 15.70 20.38 -9.96
N LEU A 317 16.08 21.60 -9.59
CA LEU A 317 15.68 22.81 -10.30
C LEU A 317 16.24 22.82 -11.72
N SER A 318 17.50 22.42 -11.95
CA SER A 318 18.05 22.36 -13.31
C SER A 318 17.35 21.32 -14.17
N LEU A 319 17.08 20.11 -13.64
CA LEU A 319 16.32 19.08 -14.35
C LEU A 319 14.90 19.54 -14.66
N SER A 320 14.23 20.22 -13.73
CA SER A 320 12.88 20.73 -13.95
C SER A 320 12.85 21.83 -15.01
N LYS A 321 13.86 22.71 -15.05
CA LYS A 321 14.00 23.76 -16.06
C LYS A 321 14.29 23.17 -17.44
N GLU A 322 15.18 22.19 -17.50
CA GLU A 322 15.50 21.49 -18.74
C GLU A 322 14.28 20.74 -19.29
N TYR A 323 13.53 20.07 -18.42
CA TYR A 323 12.28 19.42 -18.78
C TYR A 323 11.24 20.45 -19.29
N LYS A 324 11.00 21.55 -18.57
CA LYS A 324 10.08 22.60 -19.02
C LYS A 324 10.49 23.19 -20.37
N ALA A 325 11.77 23.50 -20.55
CA ALA A 325 12.30 24.00 -21.82
C ALA A 325 12.09 22.99 -22.97
N SER A 326 12.23 21.68 -22.69
CA SER A 326 11.98 20.63 -23.67
C SER A 326 10.51 20.51 -24.08
N VAL A 327 9.58 20.71 -23.12
CA VAL A 327 8.14 20.65 -23.35
C VAL A 327 7.65 21.90 -24.09
N GLU A 328 8.12 23.09 -23.71
CA GLU A 328 7.77 24.36 -24.35
C GLU A 328 8.39 24.48 -25.76
N GLY A 329 9.61 23.97 -25.96
CA GLY A 329 10.28 23.98 -27.27
C GLY A 329 9.68 23.01 -28.29
N ALA A 330 9.04 21.92 -27.85
CA ALA A 330 8.42 20.92 -28.72
C ALA A 330 7.16 21.43 -29.46
N GLY A 331 6.66 22.63 -29.13
CA GLY A 331 5.48 23.23 -29.77
C GLY A 331 5.72 23.91 -31.12
N SER A 332 6.97 24.15 -31.56
CA SER A 332 7.21 25.07 -32.69
C SER A 332 8.02 24.53 -33.89
N THR A 333 8.56 23.30 -33.91
CA THR A 333 9.24 22.80 -35.13
C THR A 333 9.07 21.31 -35.38
N SER A 334 8.93 21.01 -36.67
CA SER A 334 8.53 19.73 -37.26
C SER A 334 9.39 18.53 -36.89
N SER A 335 8.71 17.44 -36.54
CA SER A 335 8.99 16.04 -36.91
C SER A 335 10.47 15.64 -37.07
N THR A 336 11.21 15.60 -35.96
CA THR A 336 12.36 14.69 -35.85
C THR A 336 11.96 13.53 -34.94
N LYS A 337 11.75 12.35 -35.54
CA LYS A 337 11.50 11.06 -34.85
C LYS A 337 12.73 10.68 -34.02
N ASN A 338 12.94 11.30 -32.87
CA ASN A 338 13.91 10.81 -31.90
C ASN A 338 13.23 9.74 -31.03
N ASN A 339 13.83 8.55 -31.02
CA ASN A 339 13.40 7.35 -30.33
C ASN A 339 13.63 7.45 -28.80
N ASN A 340 13.17 8.51 -28.16
CA ASN A 340 13.16 8.60 -26.70
C ASN A 340 12.01 7.74 -26.16
N SER A 341 12.25 6.42 -26.09
CA SER A 341 11.30 5.43 -25.60
C SER A 341 11.21 5.36 -24.07
N SER A 342 11.90 6.22 -23.34
CA SER A 342 11.98 6.16 -21.87
C SER A 342 10.72 6.72 -21.20
N ASP A 343 10.20 7.86 -21.65
CA ASP A 343 9.06 8.51 -20.98
C ASP A 343 7.71 7.79 -21.17
N LYS A 344 7.58 6.94 -22.20
CA LYS A 344 6.37 6.11 -22.37
C LYS A 344 6.26 4.97 -21.36
N CYS A 345 7.32 4.64 -20.62
CA CYS A 345 7.29 3.52 -19.69
C CYS A 345 6.61 3.83 -18.34
N ASN A 346 6.74 5.05 -17.81
CA ASN A 346 6.26 5.36 -16.46
C ASN A 346 4.73 5.52 -16.39
N HIS A 347 4.08 6.01 -17.45
CA HIS A 347 2.63 6.15 -17.46
C HIS A 347 1.87 4.81 -17.50
N LYS A 348 2.57 3.72 -17.86
CA LYS A 348 1.95 2.41 -18.06
C LYS A 348 1.55 1.72 -16.75
N HIS A 349 2.25 2.00 -15.65
CA HIS A 349 2.01 1.30 -14.37
C HIS A 349 0.74 1.77 -13.68
N ASP A 350 0.53 3.09 -13.56
CA ASP A 350 -0.69 3.65 -12.95
C ASP A 350 -1.96 3.19 -13.69
N TYR A 351 -1.84 3.01 -15.00
CA TYR A 351 -2.90 2.45 -15.83
C TYR A 351 -3.24 0.99 -15.46
N TYR A 352 -2.24 0.15 -15.17
CA TYR A 352 -2.48 -1.24 -14.77
C TYR A 352 -3.12 -1.36 -13.39
N ASP A 353 -2.72 -0.56 -12.41
CA ASP A 353 -3.34 -0.56 -11.07
C ASP A 353 -4.82 -0.18 -11.15
N GLY A 354 -5.14 0.88 -11.92
CA GLY A 354 -6.51 1.30 -12.19
C GLY A 354 -7.32 0.24 -12.92
N LEU A 355 -6.72 -0.42 -13.92
CA LEU A 355 -7.36 -1.48 -14.70
C LEU A 355 -7.64 -2.73 -13.86
N VAL A 356 -6.69 -3.19 -13.04
CA VAL A 356 -6.88 -4.33 -12.13
C VAL A 356 -8.01 -4.03 -11.16
N THR A 357 -8.05 -2.83 -10.59
CA THR A 357 -9.12 -2.40 -9.69
C THR A 357 -10.47 -2.38 -10.40
N GLY A 358 -10.55 -1.75 -11.58
CA GLY A 358 -11.78 -1.67 -12.36
C GLY A 358 -12.33 -3.04 -12.79
N LEU A 359 -11.47 -3.94 -13.27
CA LEU A 359 -11.85 -5.31 -13.62
C LEU A 359 -12.30 -6.11 -12.40
N SER A 360 -11.66 -5.91 -11.25
CA SER A 360 -12.02 -6.58 -9.99
C SER A 360 -13.37 -6.11 -9.46
N ILE A 361 -13.69 -4.81 -9.59
CA ILE A 361 -15.02 -4.26 -9.27
C ILE A 361 -16.08 -4.90 -10.16
N LEU A 362 -15.84 -4.94 -11.48
CA LEU A 362 -16.77 -5.55 -12.44
C LEU A 362 -16.99 -7.04 -12.14
N ALA A 363 -15.91 -7.79 -11.89
CA ALA A 363 -15.99 -9.19 -11.50
C ALA A 363 -16.79 -9.37 -10.19
N GLY A 364 -16.59 -8.50 -9.20
CA GLY A 364 -17.37 -8.49 -7.96
C GLY A 364 -18.86 -8.30 -8.20
N ILE A 365 -19.25 -7.35 -9.06
CA ILE A 365 -20.66 -7.13 -9.42
C ILE A 365 -21.25 -8.39 -10.08
N ILE A 366 -20.54 -8.98 -11.04
CA ILE A 366 -20.98 -10.20 -11.74
C ILE A 366 -21.19 -11.35 -10.74
N VAL A 367 -20.22 -11.58 -9.84
CA VAL A 367 -20.31 -12.64 -8.82
C VAL A 367 -21.49 -12.39 -7.88
N PHE A 368 -21.71 -11.16 -7.43
CA PHE A 368 -22.84 -10.83 -6.55
C PHE A 368 -24.19 -10.99 -7.21
N VAL A 369 -24.31 -10.65 -8.51
CA VAL A 369 -25.50 -10.97 -9.29
C VAL A 369 -25.72 -12.48 -9.28
N PHE A 370 -24.71 -13.29 -9.62
CA PHE A 370 -24.79 -14.76 -9.57
C PHE A 370 -25.18 -15.34 -8.20
N ILE A 371 -24.73 -14.72 -7.10
CA ILE A 371 -25.17 -15.13 -5.75
C ILE A 371 -26.65 -14.81 -5.54
N GLY A 372 -27.13 -13.66 -6.01
CA GLY A 372 -28.55 -13.32 -6.01
C GLY A 372 -29.38 -14.29 -6.86
N ILE A 373 -28.91 -14.61 -8.08
CA ILE A 373 -29.50 -15.63 -8.98
C ILE A 373 -29.70 -16.96 -8.25
N TRP A 374 -28.68 -17.38 -7.51
CA TRP A 374 -28.67 -18.64 -6.79
C TRP A 374 -29.63 -18.68 -5.60
N ALA A 375 -30.02 -17.53 -5.04
CA ALA A 375 -30.86 -17.42 -3.85
C ALA A 375 -32.37 -17.66 -4.07
N ASP A 376 -32.77 -18.10 -5.27
CA ASP A 376 -34.13 -18.48 -5.73
C ASP A 376 -34.97 -17.34 -6.33
N TYR A 377 -35.06 -17.36 -7.66
CA TYR A 377 -35.78 -16.41 -8.50
C TYR A 377 -37.31 -16.55 -8.51
N ASN A 378 -37.86 -17.61 -7.92
CA ASN A 378 -39.30 -17.82 -8.03
C ASN A 378 -40.12 -16.89 -7.12
N SER A 379 -39.46 -16.16 -6.20
CA SER A 379 -40.11 -15.18 -5.33
C SER A 379 -39.82 -13.76 -5.77
N HIS A 380 -40.70 -13.19 -6.59
CA HIS A 380 -40.69 -11.77 -6.92
C HIS A 380 -41.08 -10.93 -5.70
N SER A 381 -40.08 -10.42 -4.99
CA SER A 381 -40.27 -9.58 -3.80
C SER A 381 -39.77 -8.16 -4.04
N LEU A 382 -40.29 -7.18 -3.31
CA LEU A 382 -39.74 -5.82 -3.34
C LEU A 382 -38.26 -5.80 -2.92
N THR A 383 -37.90 -6.65 -1.96
CA THR A 383 -36.52 -6.80 -1.45
C THR A 383 -35.56 -7.25 -2.55
N GLU A 384 -35.97 -8.18 -3.42
CA GLU A 384 -35.20 -8.63 -4.59
C GLU A 384 -34.79 -7.44 -5.46
N TRP A 385 -35.76 -6.64 -5.90
CA TRP A 385 -35.52 -5.52 -6.79
C TRP A 385 -34.63 -4.46 -6.16
N LEU A 386 -34.78 -4.22 -4.85
CA LEU A 386 -33.91 -3.30 -4.13
C LEU A 386 -32.47 -3.81 -4.06
N VAL A 387 -32.26 -5.10 -3.77
CA VAL A 387 -30.93 -5.73 -3.72
C VAL A 387 -30.27 -5.74 -5.10
N LEU A 388 -30.99 -6.15 -6.15
CA LEU A 388 -30.47 -6.14 -7.52
C LEU A 388 -30.15 -4.72 -8.00
N SER A 389 -31.01 -3.75 -7.70
CA SER A 389 -30.75 -2.33 -8.02
C SER A 389 -29.52 -1.81 -7.28
N TRP A 390 -29.32 -2.21 -6.02
CA TRP A 390 -28.13 -1.85 -5.25
C TRP A 390 -26.84 -2.48 -5.83
N ILE A 391 -26.87 -3.75 -6.23
CA ILE A 391 -25.71 -4.42 -6.84
C ILE A 391 -25.36 -3.80 -8.20
N LEU A 392 -26.37 -3.44 -9.00
CA LEU A 392 -26.21 -2.91 -10.35
C LEU A 392 -26.00 -1.39 -10.41
N SER A 393 -26.28 -0.66 -9.32
CA SER A 393 -26.19 0.81 -9.34
C SER A 393 -24.83 1.35 -9.79
N PRO A 394 -23.65 0.76 -9.46
CA PRO A 394 -22.38 1.26 -9.98
C PRO A 394 -22.30 1.27 -11.51
N ILE A 395 -22.91 0.27 -12.17
CA ILE A 395 -22.95 0.16 -13.64
C ILE A 395 -23.78 1.28 -14.23
N VAL A 396 -24.89 1.64 -13.58
CA VAL A 396 -25.76 2.76 -14.01
C VAL A 396 -25.01 4.10 -13.94
N PHE A 397 -24.06 4.24 -13.02
CA PHE A 397 -23.21 5.44 -12.92
C PHE A 397 -22.02 5.43 -13.88
N CYS A 398 -21.59 4.27 -14.41
CA CYS A 398 -20.46 4.20 -15.36
C CYS A 398 -20.63 5.10 -16.59
N PRO A 399 -21.78 5.18 -17.28
CA PRO A 399 -22.00 6.10 -18.39
C PRO A 399 -21.82 7.59 -18.05
N PHE A 400 -21.94 7.98 -16.78
CA PHE A 400 -21.65 9.35 -16.35
C PHE A 400 -20.15 9.56 -16.09
N LEU A 401 -19.47 8.52 -15.61
CA LEU A 401 -18.03 8.55 -15.34
C LEU A 401 -17.17 8.42 -16.62
N ILE A 402 -17.64 7.68 -17.63
CA ILE A 402 -16.88 7.41 -18.86
C ILE A 402 -16.64 8.67 -19.70
N PRO A 403 -17.65 9.48 -20.08
CA PRO A 403 -17.43 10.73 -20.82
C PRO A 403 -16.54 11.70 -20.06
N TYR A 404 -16.65 11.69 -18.73
CA TYR A 404 -15.85 12.51 -17.84
C TYR A 404 -14.38 12.06 -17.80
N PHE A 405 -14.13 10.74 -17.79
CA PHE A 405 -12.79 10.19 -17.93
C PHE A 405 -12.21 10.44 -19.33
N ILE A 406 -13.01 10.32 -20.38
CA ILE A 406 -12.61 10.64 -21.75
C ILE A 406 -12.26 12.13 -21.86
N LEU A 407 -13.09 13.02 -21.29
CA LEU A 407 -12.82 14.45 -21.27
C LEU A 407 -11.50 14.77 -20.57
N TYR A 408 -11.18 14.10 -19.46
CA TYR A 408 -9.90 14.23 -18.77
C TYR A 408 -8.71 13.79 -19.61
N MET A 409 -8.83 12.63 -20.24
CA MET A 409 -7.79 12.12 -21.13
C MET A 409 -7.61 13.00 -22.37
N CYS A 410 -8.68 13.61 -22.89
CA CYS A 410 -8.66 14.44 -24.10
C CYS A 410 -8.27 15.90 -23.85
N ALA A 411 -8.69 16.49 -22.73
CA ALA A 411 -8.44 17.90 -22.43
C ALA A 411 -6.98 18.19 -22.05
N GLY A 412 -6.20 17.14 -21.76
CA GLY A 412 -4.79 17.26 -21.44
C GLY A 412 -4.54 18.16 -20.20
N PRO A 413 -3.34 18.74 -20.07
CA PRO A 413 -2.96 19.54 -18.91
C PRO A 413 -3.65 20.92 -18.84
N PHE A 414 -4.58 21.24 -19.74
CA PHE A 414 -5.18 22.58 -19.86
C PHE A 414 -6.38 22.83 -18.94
N ILE A 415 -7.02 21.78 -18.42
CA ILE A 415 -8.08 21.95 -17.42
C ILE A 415 -7.45 21.87 -16.04
N ASP A 416 -7.67 22.92 -15.25
CA ASP A 416 -7.24 22.99 -13.86
C ASP A 416 -7.76 21.78 -13.08
N ILE A 417 -6.83 20.99 -12.55
CA ILE A 417 -7.09 19.74 -11.83
C ILE A 417 -8.08 19.97 -10.68
N TYR A 418 -8.04 21.15 -10.05
CA TYR A 418 -8.95 21.52 -8.97
C TYR A 418 -10.41 21.63 -9.40
N THR A 419 -10.67 22.17 -10.60
CA THR A 419 -12.04 22.27 -11.12
C THR A 419 -12.58 20.89 -11.47
N TYR A 420 -11.69 20.00 -11.91
CA TYR A 420 -12.02 18.62 -12.23
C TYR A 420 -12.45 17.85 -10.97
N GLU A 421 -11.63 17.84 -9.92
CA GLU A 421 -11.89 17.02 -8.72
C GLU A 421 -13.25 17.32 -8.08
N ASN A 422 -13.60 18.59 -7.90
CA ASN A 422 -14.91 18.99 -7.37
C ASN A 422 -16.09 18.50 -8.23
N PHE A 423 -15.92 18.43 -9.54
CA PHE A 423 -16.98 17.97 -10.45
C PHE A 423 -17.19 16.46 -10.37
N LEU A 424 -16.16 15.65 -10.10
CA LEU A 424 -16.30 14.19 -9.93
C LEU A 424 -16.99 13.83 -8.61
N GLU A 425 -16.78 14.64 -7.58
CA GLU A 425 -17.32 14.38 -6.26
C GLU A 425 -18.85 14.42 -6.24
N ILE A 426 -19.48 15.31 -7.02
CA ILE A 426 -20.94 15.47 -7.03
C ILE A 426 -21.66 14.20 -7.54
N PRO A 427 -21.34 13.65 -8.74
CA PRO A 427 -21.94 12.39 -9.19
C PRO A 427 -21.64 11.21 -8.28
N ILE A 428 -20.43 11.14 -7.71
CA ILE A 428 -20.07 10.06 -6.78
C ILE A 428 -20.91 10.17 -5.50
N ALA A 429 -21.02 11.35 -4.91
CA ALA A 429 -21.84 11.60 -3.73
C ALA A 429 -23.32 11.28 -3.97
N PHE A 430 -23.86 11.70 -5.12
CA PHE A 430 -25.24 11.39 -5.50
C PHE A 430 -25.46 9.88 -5.67
N GLY A 431 -24.54 9.18 -6.34
CA GLY A 431 -24.61 7.74 -6.47
C GLY A 431 -24.51 7.01 -5.12
N LEU A 432 -23.61 7.46 -4.25
CA LEU A 432 -23.50 6.93 -2.88
C LEU A 432 -24.79 7.11 -2.09
N PHE A 433 -25.45 8.26 -2.23
CA PHE A 433 -26.73 8.53 -1.56
C PHE A 433 -27.83 7.56 -2.02
N ILE A 434 -27.99 7.38 -3.33
CA ILE A 434 -28.97 6.43 -3.90
C ILE A 434 -28.69 5.01 -3.43
N SER A 435 -27.44 4.56 -3.54
CA SER A 435 -27.06 3.20 -3.20
C SER A 435 -27.19 2.91 -1.71
N SER A 436 -26.91 3.89 -0.85
CA SER A 436 -27.17 3.79 0.60
C SER A 436 -28.67 3.64 0.88
N GLY A 437 -29.50 4.43 0.20
CA GLY A 437 -30.96 4.34 0.33
C GLY A 437 -31.50 2.98 -0.10
N LEU A 438 -31.01 2.41 -1.20
CA LEU A 438 -31.38 1.08 -1.67
C LEU A 438 -30.99 0.00 -0.67
N LEU A 439 -29.75 0.03 -0.17
CA LEU A 439 -29.25 -0.92 0.82
C LEU A 439 -30.06 -0.88 2.12
N LEU A 440 -30.28 0.31 2.69
CA LEU A 440 -31.04 0.49 3.92
C LEU A 440 -32.49 0.04 3.74
N SER A 441 -33.12 0.40 2.63
CA SER A 441 -34.50 0.00 2.33
C SER A 441 -34.62 -1.52 2.18
N ALA A 442 -33.71 -2.15 1.42
CA ALA A 442 -33.67 -3.61 1.26
C ALA A 442 -33.53 -4.33 2.60
N THR A 443 -32.66 -3.81 3.47
CA THR A 443 -32.42 -4.37 4.80
C THR A 443 -33.64 -4.22 5.68
N ILE A 444 -34.20 -3.02 5.81
CA ILE A 444 -35.37 -2.79 6.66
C ILE A 444 -36.54 -3.65 6.19
N ILE A 445 -36.88 -3.61 4.89
CA ILE A 445 -38.03 -4.33 4.33
C ILE A 445 -37.83 -5.85 4.43
N GLY A 446 -36.62 -6.35 4.19
CA GLY A 446 -36.31 -7.78 4.24
C GLY A 446 -36.41 -8.41 5.64
N TYR A 447 -36.33 -7.61 6.71
CA TYR A 447 -36.47 -8.07 8.09
C TYR A 447 -37.82 -7.73 8.72
N LEU A 448 -38.71 -7.01 8.03
CA LEU A 448 -40.08 -6.82 8.52
C LEU A 448 -40.85 -8.16 8.47
N PRO A 449 -41.61 -8.49 9.52
CA PRO A 449 -42.47 -9.67 9.50
C PRO A 449 -43.51 -9.56 8.38
N LYS A 450 -43.70 -10.66 7.63
CA LYS A 450 -44.68 -10.74 6.53
C LYS A 450 -46.08 -11.01 7.03
#